data_AF-A0A388SQA1-F1
#
_entry.id   AF-A0A388SQA1-F1
#
_cell.length_a   1.000
_cell.length_b   1.000
_cell.length_c   1.000
_cell.angle_alpha   90.00
_cell.angle_beta   90.00
_cell.angle_gamma   90.00
#
_symmetry.space_group_name_H-M   'P 1'
#
loop_
_entity.id
_entity.type
_entity.pdbx_description
1 polymer ?
#
loop_
_entity_poly.entity_id
_entity_poly.type
_entity_poly.pdbx_seq_one_letter_code
_entity_poly.pdbx_strand_id
1 'polypeptide(L)'
;MHSAGITRRHPNPEPEPDPRHTMTTASNTIGDTAVIVLATRNAGKIRELNDMLRDTGVTVVGLDAYPEIGEIEETGVTFEENALLKARTVAELTGRIAVADDSGLEVDALGGAPGVYSARYSAEDGVPATDARNNEKLLAALSGVPDAQRTARFRSVIAACAPDGRHITAAGAWEGRVAAAPQGDNGFGYDPLFFDPELGRTAATLTRDEKNARSHRGKALRRLLELWPAFAGARASPGTFASVRTKRRPATFRLIRNIAGLLVFRKGCGWPVRLSGMRAAPGVPLIWRAGRVVPAGATGLERRAGPG
;
A
#
# COMPACT_ATOMS: atom_id res chain seq x y z
N MET A 1 19.28 -51.91 -66.37
CA MET A 1 19.86 -50.57 -66.14
C MET A 1 18.78 -49.54 -66.37
N HIS A 2 18.70 -48.58 -65.45
CA HIS A 2 17.91 -47.33 -65.43
C HIS A 2 16.41 -47.38 -65.10
N SER A 3 16.15 -47.13 -63.80
CA SER A 3 14.92 -46.64 -63.19
C SER A 3 14.55 -45.23 -63.66
N ALA A 4 13.27 -44.97 -63.89
CA ALA A 4 12.71 -43.62 -64.05
C ALA A 4 12.20 -43.10 -62.69
N GLY A 5 12.67 -41.90 -62.33
CA GLY A 5 12.45 -41.26 -61.03
C GLY A 5 11.07 -40.62 -60.85
N ILE A 6 10.55 -40.77 -59.64
CA ILE A 6 9.36 -40.08 -59.12
C ILE A 6 9.80 -38.72 -58.58
N THR A 7 9.27 -37.63 -59.15
CA THR A 7 9.44 -36.26 -58.64
C THR A 7 8.52 -36.02 -57.44
N ARG A 8 9.09 -35.97 -56.23
CA ARG A 8 8.38 -35.50 -55.03
C ARG A 8 8.35 -33.97 -55.04
N ARG A 9 7.14 -33.38 -55.00
CA ARG A 9 6.95 -31.96 -54.71
C ARG A 9 7.20 -31.74 -53.22
N HIS A 10 8.13 -30.85 -52.89
CA HIS A 10 8.33 -30.35 -51.53
C HIS A 10 7.19 -29.39 -51.16
N PRO A 11 6.58 -29.49 -49.96
CA PRO A 11 5.68 -28.47 -49.46
C PRO A 11 6.48 -27.22 -49.06
N ASN A 12 5.88 -26.04 -49.31
CA ASN A 12 6.42 -24.73 -48.96
C ASN A 12 6.60 -24.62 -47.43
N PRO A 13 7.69 -24.02 -46.91
CA PRO A 13 7.82 -23.80 -45.48
C PRO A 13 6.80 -22.76 -45.00
N GLU A 14 6.14 -23.05 -43.88
CA GLU A 14 5.25 -22.10 -43.20
C GLU A 14 6.01 -20.84 -42.74
N PRO A 15 5.37 -19.66 -42.74
CA PRO A 15 6.03 -18.44 -42.32
C PRO A 15 6.32 -18.47 -40.81
N GLU A 16 7.58 -18.19 -40.45
CA GLU A 16 7.97 -18.03 -39.04
C GLU A 16 7.18 -16.90 -38.35
N PRO A 17 6.79 -17.07 -37.07
CA PRO A 17 6.07 -16.03 -36.34
C PRO A 17 6.98 -14.84 -36.00
N ASP A 18 6.50 -13.62 -36.29
CA ASP A 18 7.15 -12.34 -35.99
C ASP A 18 7.40 -12.16 -34.48
N PRO A 19 8.64 -11.92 -34.02
CA PRO A 19 8.97 -11.84 -32.59
C PRO A 19 8.49 -10.55 -31.88
N ARG A 20 7.61 -9.73 -32.48
CA ARG A 20 7.19 -8.43 -31.91
C ARG A 20 5.77 -8.34 -31.36
N HIS A 21 5.05 -9.45 -31.20
CA HIS A 21 3.72 -9.42 -30.58
C HIS A 21 3.45 -10.64 -29.66
N THR A 22 4.06 -10.67 -28.48
CA THR A 22 3.61 -11.53 -27.37
C THR A 22 3.64 -10.75 -26.05
N MET A 23 2.59 -9.96 -25.79
CA MET A 23 2.19 -9.76 -24.40
C MET A 23 1.51 -11.05 -23.95
N THR A 24 2.31 -11.96 -23.39
CA THR A 24 1.80 -13.14 -22.70
C THR A 24 0.96 -12.67 -21.52
N THR A 25 -0.36 -12.79 -21.62
CA THR A 25 -1.24 -12.83 -20.46
C THR A 25 -0.74 -13.97 -19.57
N ALA A 26 -0.11 -13.63 -18.45
CA ALA A 26 0.32 -14.65 -17.49
C ALA A 26 -0.92 -15.44 -17.06
N SER A 27 -0.91 -16.75 -17.31
CA SER A 27 -1.96 -17.63 -16.82
C SER A 27 -2.03 -17.51 -15.29
N ASN A 28 -3.23 -17.41 -14.74
CA ASN A 28 -3.44 -17.44 -13.28
C ASN A 28 -3.06 -18.78 -12.65
N THR A 29 -2.54 -19.73 -13.42
CA THR A 29 -2.24 -21.08 -12.98
C THR A 29 -0.75 -21.42 -13.07
N ILE A 30 -0.25 -22.13 -12.05
CA ILE A 30 0.97 -22.95 -12.12
C ILE A 30 0.48 -24.39 -11.94
N GLY A 31 0.37 -25.16 -13.02
CA GLY A 31 -0.40 -26.40 -13.03
C GLY A 31 -1.92 -26.15 -13.09
N ASP A 32 -2.72 -26.89 -12.31
CA ASP A 32 -4.18 -26.66 -12.13
C ASP A 32 -4.50 -25.65 -11.00
N THR A 33 -3.48 -25.21 -10.25
CA THR A 33 -3.67 -24.39 -9.03
C THR A 33 -3.60 -22.91 -9.34
N ALA A 34 -4.61 -22.15 -8.89
CA ALA A 34 -4.64 -20.70 -9.07
C ALA A 34 -3.63 -20.01 -8.13
N VAL A 35 -2.77 -19.13 -8.65
CA VAL A 35 -1.78 -18.39 -7.85
C VAL A 35 -2.28 -16.98 -7.57
N ILE A 36 -2.32 -16.61 -6.29
CA ILE A 36 -2.63 -15.26 -5.84
C ILE A 36 -1.42 -14.63 -5.16
N VAL A 37 -1.29 -13.32 -5.27
CA VAL A 37 -0.18 -12.55 -4.69
C VAL A 37 -0.64 -11.81 -3.45
N LEU A 38 -0.06 -12.09 -2.29
CA LEU A 38 -0.26 -11.29 -1.09
C LEU A 38 0.72 -10.12 -1.10
N ALA A 39 0.20 -8.90 -1.01
CA ALA A 39 0.94 -7.64 -1.01
C ALA A 39 1.68 -7.41 0.33
N THR A 40 2.48 -8.38 0.76
CA THR A 40 3.31 -8.31 1.96
C THR A 40 4.58 -9.17 1.80
N ARG A 41 5.61 -8.80 2.53
CA ARG A 41 6.83 -9.59 2.75
C ARG A 41 6.79 -10.35 4.09
N ASN A 42 5.70 -10.23 4.84
CA ASN A 42 5.57 -10.88 6.14
C ASN A 42 5.24 -12.39 5.96
N ALA A 43 6.24 -13.24 6.16
CA ALA A 43 6.11 -14.70 6.07
C ALA A 43 5.08 -15.30 7.05
N GLY A 44 4.78 -14.62 8.16
CA GLY A 44 3.68 -15.00 9.06
C GLY A 44 2.32 -14.82 8.38
N LYS A 45 2.05 -13.63 7.82
CA LYS A 45 0.80 -13.35 7.09
C LYS A 45 0.59 -14.26 5.89
N ILE A 46 1.67 -14.57 5.16
CA ILE A 46 1.62 -15.49 4.00
C ILE A 46 1.24 -16.91 4.45
N ARG A 47 1.83 -17.41 5.54
CA ARG A 47 1.50 -18.73 6.09
C ARG A 47 0.05 -18.80 6.58
N GLU A 48 -0.38 -17.80 7.35
CA GLU A 48 -1.76 -17.72 7.85
C GLU A 48 -2.79 -17.74 6.71
N LEU A 49 -2.54 -16.98 5.64
CA LEU A 49 -3.45 -16.93 4.49
C LEU A 49 -3.43 -18.23 3.67
N ASN A 50 -2.26 -18.86 3.49
CA ASN A 50 -2.17 -20.18 2.86
C ASN A 50 -2.92 -21.25 3.66
N ASP A 51 -2.77 -21.27 4.99
CA ASP A 51 -3.45 -22.26 5.84
C ASP A 51 -4.97 -22.15 5.73
N MET A 52 -5.51 -20.92 5.66
CA MET A 52 -6.95 -20.70 5.50
C MET A 52 -7.48 -20.96 4.08
N LEU A 53 -6.64 -20.83 3.05
CA LEU A 53 -7.02 -21.07 1.65
C LEU A 53 -6.69 -22.48 1.15
N ARG A 54 -6.14 -23.34 2.01
CA ARG A 54 -5.67 -24.69 1.66
C ARG A 54 -6.68 -25.50 0.85
N ASP A 55 -7.96 -25.42 1.23
CA ASP A 55 -9.03 -26.22 0.61
C ASP A 55 -9.65 -25.56 -0.63
N THR A 56 -9.16 -24.38 -1.04
CA THR A 56 -9.70 -23.61 -2.18
C THR A 56 -8.96 -23.86 -3.50
N GLY A 57 -7.89 -24.67 -3.50
CA GLY A 57 -7.05 -24.88 -4.69
C GLY A 57 -6.26 -23.63 -5.10
N VAL A 58 -5.97 -22.75 -4.13
CA VAL A 58 -5.23 -21.51 -4.33
C VAL A 58 -3.88 -21.58 -3.62
N THR A 59 -2.82 -21.15 -4.29
CA THR A 59 -1.49 -20.95 -3.69
C THR A 59 -1.24 -19.46 -3.49
N VAL A 60 -0.85 -19.07 -2.28
CA VAL A 60 -0.51 -17.67 -1.95
C VAL A 60 1.00 -17.48 -1.98
N VAL A 61 1.46 -16.55 -2.82
CA VAL A 61 2.85 -16.09 -2.85
C VAL A 61 2.97 -14.67 -2.32
N GLY A 62 4.07 -14.34 -1.64
CA GLY A 62 4.35 -12.98 -1.17
C GLY A 62 5.04 -12.11 -2.21
N LEU A 63 5.31 -10.85 -1.85
CA LEU A 63 6.07 -9.89 -2.68
C LEU A 63 7.54 -10.27 -2.87
N ASP A 64 8.05 -11.25 -2.12
CA ASP A 64 9.42 -11.75 -2.33
C ASP A 64 9.57 -12.51 -3.66
N ALA A 65 8.46 -12.98 -4.24
CA ALA A 65 8.44 -13.51 -5.61
C ALA A 65 8.50 -12.42 -6.70
N TYR A 66 8.33 -11.15 -6.32
CA TYR A 66 8.27 -9.98 -7.22
C TYR A 66 9.12 -8.82 -6.65
N PRO A 67 10.44 -8.99 -6.50
CA PRO A 67 11.32 -8.00 -5.87
C PRO A 67 11.29 -6.63 -6.57
N GLU A 68 10.96 -6.58 -7.85
CA GLU A 68 10.85 -5.36 -8.67
C GLU A 68 9.72 -4.41 -8.25
N ILE A 69 8.71 -4.90 -7.52
CA ILE A 69 7.57 -4.07 -7.07
C ILE A 69 8.01 -3.05 -6.00
N GLY A 70 9.12 -3.31 -5.30
CA GLY A 70 9.65 -2.42 -4.26
C GLY A 70 8.67 -2.24 -3.09
N GLU A 71 8.66 -1.04 -2.52
CA GLU A 71 7.71 -0.61 -1.49
C GLU A 71 6.53 0.13 -2.12
N ILE A 72 5.32 -0.15 -1.65
CA ILE A 72 4.09 0.49 -2.13
C ILE A 72 3.71 1.59 -1.14
N GLU A 73 3.67 2.84 -1.62
CA GLU A 73 3.34 3.98 -0.79
C GLU A 73 1.84 3.98 -0.39
N GLU A 74 1.57 4.09 0.91
CA GLU A 74 0.22 4.17 1.47
C GLU A 74 -0.21 5.64 1.60
N THR A 75 -1.00 6.10 0.64
CA THR A 75 -1.46 7.50 0.56
C THR A 75 -2.93 7.68 0.97
N GLY A 76 -3.64 6.59 1.26
CA GLY A 76 -5.03 6.61 1.67
C GLY A 76 -5.22 7.15 3.09
N VAL A 77 -6.41 7.70 3.34
CA VAL A 77 -6.80 8.21 4.66
C VAL A 77 -7.66 7.20 5.44
N THR A 78 -8.01 6.08 4.80
CA THR A 78 -8.72 4.95 5.41
C THR A 78 -8.01 3.62 5.15
N PHE A 79 -8.27 2.62 6.02
CA PHE A 79 -7.75 1.26 5.83
C PHE A 79 -8.19 0.64 4.51
N GLU A 80 -9.42 0.92 4.07
CA GLU A 80 -9.95 0.39 2.81
C GLU A 80 -9.23 0.95 1.59
N GLU A 81 -8.98 2.27 1.55
CA GLU A 81 -8.21 2.90 0.48
C GLU A 81 -6.79 2.33 0.38
N ASN A 82 -6.11 2.17 1.52
CA ASN A 82 -4.75 1.60 1.54
C ASN A 82 -4.73 0.12 1.12
N ALA A 83 -5.68 -0.69 1.60
CA ALA A 83 -5.80 -2.09 1.20
C ALA A 83 -6.05 -2.20 -0.32
N LEU A 84 -7.00 -1.43 -0.86
CA LEU A 84 -7.30 -1.42 -2.28
C LEU A 84 -6.14 -0.90 -3.12
N LEU A 85 -5.45 0.16 -2.69
CA LEU A 85 -4.28 0.70 -3.38
C LEU A 85 -3.19 -0.35 -3.51
N LYS A 86 -2.85 -1.03 -2.40
CA LYS A 86 -1.87 -2.12 -2.38
C LYS A 86 -2.28 -3.27 -3.29
N ALA A 87 -3.50 -3.81 -3.12
CA ALA A 87 -3.98 -4.94 -3.89
C ALA A 87 -4.06 -4.62 -5.39
N ARG A 88 -4.59 -3.45 -5.76
CA ARG A 88 -4.69 -3.01 -7.16
C ARG A 88 -3.31 -2.88 -7.81
N THR A 89 -2.38 -2.20 -7.14
CA THR A 89 -1.02 -2.01 -7.66
C THR A 89 -0.35 -3.35 -7.94
N VAL A 90 -0.45 -4.30 -7.00
CA VAL A 90 0.15 -5.63 -7.19
C VAL A 90 -0.58 -6.41 -8.29
N ALA A 91 -1.90 -6.35 -8.38
CA ALA A 91 -2.65 -7.03 -9.43
C ALA A 91 -2.27 -6.53 -10.84
N GLU A 92 -2.14 -5.21 -11.00
CA GLU A 92 -1.73 -4.57 -12.25
C GLU A 92 -0.30 -4.94 -12.66
N LEU A 93 0.63 -4.94 -11.71
CA LEU A 93 2.04 -5.25 -11.98
C LEU A 93 2.30 -6.74 -12.26
N THR A 94 1.58 -7.62 -11.58
CA THR A 94 1.80 -9.08 -11.68
C THR A 94 0.91 -9.75 -12.72
N GLY A 95 -0.19 -9.11 -13.12
CA GLY A 95 -1.22 -9.73 -13.96
C GLY A 95 -1.96 -10.86 -13.25
N ARG A 96 -1.93 -10.91 -11.90
CA ARG A 96 -2.58 -11.93 -11.07
C ARG A 96 -3.60 -11.31 -10.14
N ILE A 97 -4.48 -12.14 -9.58
CA ILE A 97 -5.28 -11.71 -8.43
C ILE A 97 -4.31 -11.41 -7.29
N ALA A 98 -4.47 -10.24 -6.67
CA ALA A 98 -3.69 -9.83 -5.53
C ALA A 98 -4.57 -9.52 -4.33
N VAL A 99 -4.08 -9.85 -3.14
CA VAL A 99 -4.72 -9.60 -1.85
C VAL A 99 -3.83 -8.67 -1.04
N ALA A 100 -4.42 -7.72 -0.32
CA ALA A 100 -3.70 -6.85 0.60
C ALA A 100 -4.51 -6.63 1.88
N ASP A 101 -3.80 -6.45 2.99
CA ASP A 101 -4.35 -6.15 4.32
C ASP A 101 -3.85 -4.77 4.76
N ASP A 102 -4.76 -3.93 5.24
CA ASP A 102 -4.43 -2.73 6.01
C ASP A 102 -5.11 -2.79 7.37
N SER A 103 -4.33 -2.59 8.43
CA SER A 103 -4.78 -2.83 9.80
C SER A 103 -4.17 -1.85 10.79
N GLY A 104 -4.91 -1.52 11.84
CA GLY A 104 -4.47 -0.61 12.87
C GLY A 104 -5.35 -0.62 14.11
N LEU A 105 -4.95 0.18 15.09
CA LEU A 105 -5.69 0.43 16.32
C LEU A 105 -6.41 1.78 16.18
N GLU A 106 -7.70 1.80 16.53
CA GLU A 106 -8.48 3.02 16.69
C GLU A 106 -8.83 3.18 18.17
N VAL A 107 -8.58 4.35 18.76
CA VAL A 107 -8.93 4.65 20.16
C VAL A 107 -9.92 5.80 20.20
N ASP A 108 -11.08 5.57 20.82
CA ASP A 108 -12.20 6.52 20.76
C ASP A 108 -11.87 7.85 21.43
N ALA A 109 -11.20 7.80 22.60
CA ALA A 109 -10.75 9.01 23.32
C ALA A 109 -9.75 9.85 22.52
N LEU A 110 -9.10 9.28 21.49
CA LEU A 110 -8.15 9.97 20.61
C LEU A 110 -8.75 10.26 19.23
N GLY A 111 -10.09 10.22 19.10
CA GLY A 111 -10.77 10.47 17.82
C GLY A 111 -10.41 9.45 16.74
N GLY A 112 -10.10 8.20 17.12
CA GLY A 112 -9.71 7.13 16.22
C GLY A 112 -8.21 7.00 15.96
N ALA A 113 -7.36 7.88 16.51
CA ALA A 113 -5.91 7.68 16.44
C ALA A 113 -5.48 6.44 17.26
N PRO A 114 -4.41 5.71 16.87
CA PRO A 114 -3.50 5.98 15.74
C PRO A 114 -4.08 5.78 14.33
N GLY A 115 -5.10 4.94 14.15
CA GLY A 115 -5.72 4.68 12.85
C GLY A 115 -4.74 4.11 11.81
N VAL A 116 -4.79 4.62 10.57
CA VAL A 116 -3.86 4.23 9.48
C VAL A 116 -2.38 4.52 9.80
N TYR A 117 -2.09 5.34 10.82
CA TYR A 117 -0.73 5.63 11.25
C TYR A 117 -0.21 4.64 12.30
N SER A 118 -0.95 3.57 12.61
CA SER A 118 -0.63 2.63 13.70
C SER A 118 0.82 2.13 13.71
N ALA A 119 1.37 1.73 12.56
CA ALA A 119 2.74 1.23 12.48
C ALA A 119 3.81 2.33 12.66
N ARG A 120 3.45 3.58 12.35
CA ARG A 120 4.33 4.76 12.34
C ARG A 120 3.91 5.82 13.35
N TYR A 121 3.17 5.44 14.40
CA TYR A 121 2.52 6.37 15.30
C TYR A 121 3.52 7.25 16.04
N SER A 122 4.66 6.67 16.44
CA SER A 122 5.78 7.34 17.09
C SER A 122 6.92 7.72 16.14
N ALA A 123 6.71 7.66 14.82
CA ALA A 123 7.75 8.04 13.87
C ALA A 123 7.97 9.56 13.92
N GLU A 124 9.23 9.95 13.92
CA GLU A 124 9.71 11.33 13.92
C GLU A 124 10.86 11.47 12.91
N ASP A 125 11.24 12.69 12.56
CA ASP A 125 12.32 12.93 11.60
C ASP A 125 13.63 12.22 12.01
N GLY A 126 14.05 11.26 11.20
CA GLY A 126 15.25 10.46 11.46
C GLY A 126 15.12 9.40 12.55
N VAL A 127 13.95 9.26 13.21
CA VAL A 127 13.73 8.28 14.29
C VAL A 127 12.58 7.33 13.96
N PRO A 128 12.85 6.08 13.59
CA PRO A 128 11.81 5.14 13.16
C PRO A 128 10.90 4.75 14.34
N ALA A 129 9.63 4.49 14.03
CA ALA A 129 8.71 3.91 15.00
C ALA A 129 9.15 2.48 15.38
N THR A 130 8.89 2.11 16.64
CA THR A 130 8.99 0.73 17.13
C THR A 130 7.73 0.43 17.92
N ASP A 131 7.39 -0.84 18.10
CA ASP A 131 6.22 -1.25 18.89
C ASP A 131 6.27 -0.65 20.30
N ALA A 132 7.44 -0.65 20.94
CA ALA A 132 7.64 -0.04 22.25
C ALA A 132 7.37 1.48 22.25
N ARG A 133 7.95 2.23 21.30
CA ARG A 133 7.74 3.69 21.20
C ARG A 133 6.29 4.04 20.84
N ASN A 134 5.65 3.24 20.00
CA ASN A 134 4.23 3.36 19.66
C ASN A 134 3.36 3.18 20.91
N ASN A 135 3.65 2.15 21.72
CA ASN A 135 2.95 1.87 22.97
C ASN A 135 3.17 2.97 24.02
N GLU A 136 4.40 3.47 24.19
CA GLU A 136 4.72 4.59 25.08
C GLU A 136 3.96 5.86 24.69
N LYS A 137 3.98 6.23 23.41
CA LYS A 137 3.25 7.39 22.89
C LYS A 137 1.74 7.25 23.10
N LEU A 138 1.20 6.04 22.91
CA LEU A 138 -0.22 5.76 23.14
C LEU A 138 -0.60 5.93 24.62
N LEU A 139 0.19 5.38 25.53
CA LEU A 139 -0.06 5.51 26.97
C LEU A 139 0.04 6.97 27.43
N ALA A 140 1.02 7.71 26.93
CA ALA A 140 1.18 9.14 27.21
C ALA A 140 -0.03 9.95 26.72
N ALA A 141 -0.52 9.68 25.50
CA ALA A 141 -1.71 10.34 24.94
C ALA A 141 -3.00 10.05 25.73
N LEU A 142 -3.05 8.91 26.45
CA LEU A 142 -4.19 8.52 27.29
C LEU A 142 -3.98 8.84 28.77
N SER A 143 -2.95 9.60 29.12
CA SER A 143 -2.73 10.03 30.49
C SER A 143 -3.91 10.86 30.99
N GLY A 144 -4.47 10.48 32.15
CA GLY A 144 -5.65 11.13 32.72
C GLY A 144 -7.00 10.71 32.13
N VAL A 145 -7.04 9.89 31.07
CA VAL A 145 -8.29 9.33 30.53
C VAL A 145 -8.78 8.20 31.45
N PRO A 146 -10.01 8.26 31.99
CA PRO A 146 -10.57 7.20 32.83
C PRO A 146 -10.63 5.86 32.10
N ASP A 147 -10.39 4.75 32.79
CA ASP A 147 -10.33 3.40 32.22
C ASP A 147 -11.57 3.04 31.38
N ALA A 148 -12.76 3.45 31.83
CA ALA A 148 -14.02 3.23 31.11
C ALA A 148 -14.11 3.97 29.76
N GLN A 149 -13.31 5.02 29.55
CA GLN A 149 -13.28 5.82 28.32
C GLN A 149 -12.13 5.43 27.38
N ARG A 150 -11.28 4.47 27.76
CA ARG A 150 -10.16 3.98 26.94
C ARG A 150 -10.60 2.94 25.92
N THR A 151 -11.83 3.02 25.41
CA THR A 151 -12.36 2.09 24.41
C THR A 151 -11.55 2.19 23.13
N ALA A 152 -11.27 1.01 22.57
CA ALA A 152 -10.44 0.89 21.39
C ALA A 152 -10.87 -0.32 20.57
N ARG A 153 -10.50 -0.32 19.29
CA ARG A 153 -10.71 -1.45 18.41
C ARG A 153 -9.53 -1.66 17.50
N PHE A 154 -9.10 -2.90 17.37
CA PHE A 154 -8.30 -3.23 16.21
C PHE A 154 -9.21 -3.34 14.99
N ARG A 155 -8.77 -2.78 13.86
CA ARG A 155 -9.41 -2.85 12.55
C ARG A 155 -8.49 -3.52 11.56
N SER A 156 -9.06 -4.34 10.68
CA SER A 156 -8.39 -4.81 9.45
C SER A 156 -9.39 -4.70 8.32
N VAL A 157 -8.91 -4.21 7.18
CA VAL A 157 -9.59 -4.32 5.89
C VAL A 157 -8.70 -5.12 4.97
N ILE A 158 -9.25 -6.20 4.42
CA ILE A 158 -8.60 -7.03 3.41
C ILE A 158 -9.28 -6.75 2.08
N ALA A 159 -8.48 -6.42 1.08
CA ALA A 159 -8.93 -6.22 -0.29
C ALA A 159 -8.37 -7.33 -1.19
N ALA A 160 -9.19 -7.81 -2.12
CA ALA A 160 -8.74 -8.64 -3.23
C ALA A 160 -9.05 -7.92 -4.54
N CYS A 161 -8.05 -7.82 -5.43
CA CYS A 161 -8.17 -7.16 -6.74
C CYS A 161 -7.75 -8.13 -7.84
N ALA A 162 -8.52 -8.17 -8.92
CA ALA A 162 -8.18 -8.88 -10.14
C ALA A 162 -7.53 -7.93 -11.17
N PRO A 163 -6.74 -8.45 -12.13
CA PRO A 163 -6.12 -7.63 -13.17
C PRO A 163 -7.10 -6.88 -14.08
N ASP A 164 -8.35 -7.34 -14.14
CA ASP A 164 -9.44 -6.69 -14.88
C ASP A 164 -10.12 -5.54 -14.10
N GLY A 165 -9.61 -5.21 -12.90
CA GLY A 165 -10.08 -4.12 -12.07
C GLY A 165 -11.22 -4.46 -11.11
N ARG A 166 -11.80 -5.68 -11.19
CA ARG A 166 -12.76 -6.15 -10.19
C ARG A 166 -12.08 -6.26 -8.84
N HIS A 167 -12.81 -5.94 -7.78
CA HIS A 167 -12.31 -6.06 -6.43
C HIS A 167 -13.43 -6.35 -5.44
N ILE A 168 -13.05 -6.92 -4.31
CA ILE A 168 -13.88 -7.08 -3.12
C ILE A 168 -13.10 -6.59 -1.90
N THR A 169 -13.81 -6.08 -0.91
CA THR A 169 -13.26 -5.71 0.38
C THR A 169 -14.01 -6.42 1.50
N ALA A 170 -13.28 -6.75 2.56
CA ALA A 170 -13.82 -7.39 3.75
C ALA A 170 -13.19 -6.76 4.98
N ALA A 171 -14.03 -6.30 5.91
CA ALA A 171 -13.58 -5.64 7.13
C ALA A 171 -13.80 -6.54 8.36
N GLY A 172 -12.94 -6.40 9.35
CA GLY A 172 -13.07 -7.04 10.64
C GLY A 172 -12.66 -6.09 11.76
N ALA A 173 -13.34 -6.21 12.90
CA ALA A 173 -13.07 -5.42 14.09
C ALA A 173 -12.97 -6.31 15.33
N TRP A 174 -12.07 -5.95 16.23
CA TRP A 174 -11.97 -6.54 17.56
C TRP A 174 -12.09 -5.41 18.57
N GLU A 175 -13.22 -5.34 19.25
CA GLU A 175 -13.51 -4.34 20.29
C GLU A 175 -12.78 -4.70 21.58
N GLY A 176 -12.29 -3.67 22.28
CA GLY A 176 -11.55 -3.81 23.52
C GLY A 176 -11.29 -2.46 24.17
N ARG A 177 -10.27 -2.41 25.01
CA ARG A 177 -9.82 -1.19 25.71
C ARG A 177 -8.30 -1.13 25.76
N VAL A 178 -7.75 0.07 25.90
CA VAL A 178 -6.30 0.24 26.11
C VAL A 178 -5.99 0.11 27.60
N ALA A 179 -5.23 -0.92 27.97
CA ALA A 179 -4.76 -1.17 29.33
C ALA A 179 -3.87 -0.02 29.85
N ALA A 180 -3.77 0.10 31.17
CA ALA A 180 -2.91 1.10 31.81
C ALA A 180 -1.41 0.79 31.70
N ALA A 181 -1.06 -0.48 31.53
CA ALA A 181 0.31 -0.97 31.40
C ALA A 181 0.35 -2.22 30.51
N PRO A 182 1.48 -2.50 29.83
CA PRO A 182 1.61 -3.68 28.99
C PRO A 182 1.56 -4.97 29.81
N GLN A 183 0.89 -6.00 29.27
CA GLN A 183 0.80 -7.33 29.86
C GLN A 183 0.93 -8.40 28.78
N GLY A 184 1.71 -9.45 29.05
CA GLY A 184 1.93 -10.58 28.13
C GLY A 184 3.09 -10.37 27.16
N ASP A 185 3.65 -11.49 26.70
CA ASP A 185 4.88 -11.54 25.90
C ASP A 185 4.65 -12.05 24.46
N ASN A 186 3.43 -12.48 24.13
CA ASN A 186 3.10 -12.94 22.78
C ASN A 186 2.68 -11.76 21.88
N GLY A 187 2.67 -12.00 20.57
CA GLY A 187 2.14 -11.03 19.61
C GLY A 187 3.11 -9.90 19.28
N PHE A 188 2.57 -8.76 18.84
CA PHE A 188 3.34 -7.60 18.37
C PHE A 188 2.50 -6.30 18.43
N GLY A 189 3.15 -5.16 18.17
CA GLY A 189 2.48 -3.86 18.13
C GLY A 189 1.81 -3.51 19.46
N TYR A 190 0.51 -3.22 19.37
CA TYR A 190 -0.30 -2.82 20.51
C TYR A 190 -0.91 -4.00 21.29
N ASP A 191 -0.59 -5.26 20.93
CA ASP A 191 -1.15 -6.44 21.61
C ASP A 191 -0.97 -6.44 23.14
N PRO A 192 0.18 -5.99 23.71
CA PRO A 192 0.35 -5.93 25.16
C PRO A 192 -0.55 -4.91 25.86
N LEU A 193 -1.06 -3.93 25.12
CA LEU A 193 -1.96 -2.89 25.63
C LEU A 193 -3.42 -3.11 25.26
N PHE A 194 -3.72 -3.95 24.28
CA PHE A 194 -5.09 -4.20 23.85
C PHE A 194 -5.76 -5.23 24.77
N PHE A 195 -6.61 -4.75 25.67
CA PHE A 195 -7.36 -5.53 26.63
C PHE A 195 -8.73 -5.95 26.09
N ASP A 196 -9.01 -7.25 26.14
CA ASP A 196 -10.31 -7.80 25.80
C ASP A 196 -11.17 -7.96 27.07
N PRO A 197 -12.27 -7.19 27.22
CA PRO A 197 -13.10 -7.24 28.41
C PRO A 197 -13.88 -8.55 28.57
N GLU A 198 -14.15 -9.30 27.50
CA GLU A 198 -14.84 -10.59 27.60
C GLU A 198 -13.90 -11.69 28.09
N LEU A 199 -12.61 -11.61 27.77
CA LEU A 199 -11.60 -12.59 28.19
C LEU A 199 -10.86 -12.20 29.47
N GLY A 200 -10.97 -10.94 29.90
CA GLY A 200 -10.22 -10.42 31.04
C GLY A 200 -8.70 -10.42 30.83
N ARG A 201 -8.25 -10.36 29.58
CA ARG A 201 -6.85 -10.62 29.16
C ARG A 201 -6.44 -9.65 28.05
N THR A 202 -5.16 -9.27 28.02
CA THR A 202 -4.60 -8.57 26.86
C THR A 202 -4.34 -9.54 25.70
N ALA A 203 -4.36 -9.03 24.47
CA ALA A 203 -4.10 -9.84 23.28
C ALA A 203 -2.73 -10.53 23.33
N ALA A 204 -1.72 -9.91 23.93
CA ALA A 204 -0.39 -10.48 24.10
C ALA A 204 -0.30 -11.63 25.12
N THR A 205 -1.35 -11.87 25.90
CA THR A 205 -1.40 -13.07 26.76
C THR A 205 -2.06 -14.25 26.07
N LEU A 206 -2.71 -14.04 24.91
CA LEU A 206 -3.35 -15.10 24.15
C LEU A 206 -2.31 -15.94 23.41
N THR A 207 -2.61 -17.21 23.24
CA THR A 207 -1.94 -18.05 22.25
C THR A 207 -2.26 -17.56 20.85
N ARG A 208 -1.44 -17.94 19.87
CA ARG A 208 -1.68 -17.58 18.46
C ARG A 208 -3.07 -18.03 17.98
N ASP A 209 -3.49 -19.24 18.36
CA ASP A 209 -4.74 -19.83 17.87
C ASP A 209 -5.97 -19.15 18.51
N GLU A 210 -5.92 -18.87 19.82
CA GLU A 210 -6.94 -18.04 20.51
C GLU A 210 -7.07 -16.66 19.84
N LYS A 211 -5.93 -16.00 19.57
CA LYS A 211 -5.91 -14.70 18.91
C LYS A 211 -6.49 -14.77 17.50
N ASN A 212 -6.12 -15.78 16.71
CA ASN A 212 -6.58 -15.92 15.32
C ASN A 212 -8.08 -16.19 15.22
N ALA A 213 -8.66 -16.94 16.16
CA ALA A 213 -10.10 -17.17 16.22
C ALA A 213 -10.88 -15.86 16.39
N ARG A 214 -10.32 -14.91 17.16
CA ARG A 214 -11.05 -13.73 17.66
C ARG A 214 -10.68 -12.41 17.00
N SER A 215 -9.46 -12.30 16.48
CA SER A 215 -8.90 -11.05 15.99
C SER A 215 -9.68 -10.44 14.82
N HIS A 216 -9.54 -9.13 14.69
CA HIS A 216 -9.99 -8.32 13.56
C HIS A 216 -9.55 -8.91 12.21
N ARG A 217 -8.29 -9.36 12.08
CA ARG A 217 -7.77 -10.01 10.87
C ARG A 217 -8.45 -11.35 10.59
N GLY A 218 -8.60 -12.20 11.61
CA GLY A 218 -9.31 -13.48 11.47
C GLY A 218 -10.76 -13.28 11.01
N LYS A 219 -11.45 -12.28 11.55
CA LYS A 219 -12.82 -11.90 11.12
C LYS A 219 -12.85 -11.38 9.68
N ALA A 220 -11.96 -10.46 9.32
CA ALA A 220 -11.87 -9.90 7.97
C ALA A 220 -11.60 -10.99 6.93
N LEU A 221 -10.70 -11.93 7.25
CA LEU A 221 -10.35 -13.01 6.35
C LEU A 221 -11.50 -14.01 6.16
N ARG A 222 -12.17 -14.45 7.24
CA ARG A 222 -13.38 -15.28 7.09
C ARG A 222 -14.43 -14.62 6.20
N ARG A 223 -14.64 -13.31 6.37
CA ARG A 223 -15.55 -12.53 5.54
C ARG A 223 -15.11 -12.46 4.08
N LEU A 224 -13.80 -12.34 3.81
CA LEU A 224 -13.26 -12.40 2.45
C LEU A 224 -13.52 -13.78 1.81
N LEU A 225 -13.33 -14.86 2.57
CA LEU A 225 -13.55 -16.24 2.09
C LEU A 225 -15.02 -16.51 1.75
N GLU A 226 -15.97 -15.91 2.47
CA GLU A 226 -17.40 -15.96 2.10
C GLU A 226 -17.67 -15.34 0.72
N LEU A 227 -16.94 -14.27 0.37
CA LEU A 227 -17.08 -13.55 -0.90
C LEU A 227 -16.25 -14.17 -2.03
N TRP A 228 -15.27 -15.00 -1.69
CA TRP A 228 -14.25 -15.51 -2.61
C TRP A 228 -14.83 -16.31 -3.79
N PRO A 229 -15.78 -17.26 -3.62
CA PRO A 229 -16.29 -18.04 -4.75
C PRO A 229 -16.93 -17.18 -5.84
N ALA A 230 -17.69 -16.14 -5.45
CA ALA A 230 -18.31 -15.21 -6.40
C ALA A 230 -17.26 -14.36 -7.12
N PHE A 231 -16.26 -13.88 -6.39
CA PHE A 231 -15.17 -13.07 -6.94
C PHE A 231 -14.26 -13.86 -7.89
N ALA A 232 -13.82 -15.06 -7.48
CA ALA A 232 -12.92 -15.90 -8.24
C ALA A 232 -13.61 -16.60 -9.43
N GLY A 233 -14.89 -16.97 -9.26
CA GLY A 233 -15.70 -17.64 -10.30
C GLY A 233 -16.21 -16.70 -11.39
N ALA A 234 -16.31 -15.40 -11.13
CA ALA A 234 -16.62 -14.41 -12.15
C ALA A 234 -15.45 -14.31 -13.15
N ARG A 235 -15.58 -14.97 -14.30
CA ARG A 235 -14.66 -14.79 -15.43
C ARG A 235 -14.85 -13.38 -16.00
N ALA A 236 -13.75 -12.74 -16.38
CA ALA A 236 -13.82 -11.56 -17.25
C ALA A 236 -14.63 -11.96 -18.50
N SER A 237 -15.71 -11.22 -18.79
CA SER A 237 -16.19 -11.20 -20.16
C SER A 237 -15.03 -10.71 -21.03
N PRO A 238 -14.80 -11.25 -22.24
CA PRO A 238 -13.80 -10.71 -23.16
C PRO A 238 -14.26 -9.31 -23.62
N GLY A 239 -14.10 -8.34 -22.74
CA GLY A 239 -14.27 -6.93 -23.00
C GLY A 239 -13.05 -6.47 -23.76
N THR A 240 -13.29 -5.94 -24.95
CA THR A 240 -12.30 -5.39 -25.87
C THR A 240 -11.31 -4.52 -25.08
N PHE A 241 -10.04 -4.93 -25.03
CA PHE A 241 -8.97 -4.05 -24.59
C PHE A 241 -8.95 -2.87 -25.56
N ALA A 242 -9.64 -1.78 -25.19
CA ALA A 242 -9.35 -0.49 -25.76
C ALA A 242 -7.94 -0.14 -25.31
N SER A 243 -6.98 -0.41 -26.21
CA SER A 243 -5.61 0.07 -26.14
C SER A 243 -5.63 1.57 -25.80
N VAL A 244 -5.47 1.89 -24.52
CA VAL A 244 -4.99 3.21 -24.14
C VAL A 244 -3.55 3.22 -24.58
N ARG A 245 -3.35 3.69 -25.81
CA ARG A 245 -2.06 3.92 -26.45
C ARG A 245 -1.35 5.03 -25.67
N THR A 246 -0.82 4.71 -24.50
CA THR A 246 0.18 5.58 -23.87
C THR A 246 1.38 5.56 -24.79
N LYS A 247 1.67 6.70 -25.41
CA LYS A 247 2.90 6.94 -26.18
C LYS A 247 4.08 6.72 -25.24
N ARG A 248 4.58 5.49 -25.14
CA ARG A 248 5.92 5.20 -24.61
C ARG A 248 6.92 5.88 -25.55
N ARG A 249 7.44 7.04 -25.13
CA ARG A 249 8.69 7.56 -25.69
C ARG A 249 9.82 6.71 -25.11
N PRO A 250 10.70 6.11 -25.92
CA PRO A 250 11.83 5.38 -25.38
C PRO A 250 12.75 6.37 -24.64
N ALA A 251 13.05 6.08 -23.39
CA ALA A 251 14.08 6.79 -22.64
C ALA A 251 15.44 6.39 -23.22
N THR A 252 15.96 7.16 -24.17
CA THR A 252 17.38 7.12 -24.51
C THR A 252 18.16 7.72 -23.34
N PHE A 253 18.87 6.89 -22.58
CA PHE A 253 19.91 7.33 -21.65
C PHE A 253 20.99 8.05 -22.47
N ARG A 254 21.03 9.38 -22.39
CA ARG A 254 22.14 10.19 -22.89
C ARG A 254 22.79 10.86 -21.68
N LEU A 255 23.98 10.40 -21.32
CA LEU A 255 24.84 11.04 -20.34
C LEU A 255 25.17 12.45 -20.86
N ILE A 256 24.57 13.48 -20.28
CA ILE A 256 24.99 14.87 -20.49
C ILE A 256 25.29 15.47 -19.13
N ARG A 257 26.54 15.84 -18.97
CA ARG A 257 27.13 16.45 -17.78
C ARG A 257 26.96 17.97 -17.87
N ASN A 258 26.20 18.53 -16.92
CA ASN A 258 26.10 19.93 -16.44
C ASN A 258 25.80 21.09 -17.40
N ILE A 259 24.83 21.95 -17.03
CA ILE A 259 25.03 23.25 -16.34
C ILE A 259 23.64 23.84 -15.97
N ALA A 260 23.54 24.39 -14.76
CA ALA A 260 22.45 25.22 -14.20
C ALA A 260 21.15 24.50 -13.77
N GLY A 261 21.04 24.28 -12.45
CA GLY A 261 19.85 23.73 -11.81
C GLY A 261 18.64 24.67 -11.82
N LEU A 262 17.47 24.10 -12.09
CA LEU A 262 16.17 24.74 -11.89
C LEU A 262 15.12 23.63 -11.66
N LEU A 263 14.59 23.53 -10.44
CA LEU A 263 13.41 22.70 -10.13
C LEU A 263 12.15 23.54 -10.34
N VAL A 264 11.17 23.01 -11.06
CA VAL A 264 9.81 23.58 -11.19
C VAL A 264 8.85 22.70 -10.38
N PHE A 265 8.20 23.28 -9.37
CA PHE A 265 7.08 22.65 -8.63
C PHE A 265 5.74 23.11 -9.21
N ARG A 266 4.81 22.17 -9.41
CA ARG A 266 3.40 22.42 -9.75
C ARG A 266 2.52 22.20 -8.51
N LYS A 267 1.61 23.16 -8.28
CA LYS A 267 0.76 23.36 -7.09
C LYS A 267 -0.22 22.22 -6.78
N GLY A 268 -0.45 22.00 -5.47
CA GLY A 268 -1.70 21.45 -4.93
C GLY A 268 -1.62 21.19 -3.42
N CYS A 269 -2.42 21.92 -2.61
CA CYS A 269 -2.68 21.75 -1.17
C CYS A 269 -1.53 22.14 -0.21
N GLY A 270 -1.58 23.10 0.72
CA GLY A 270 -2.60 24.05 1.15
C GLY A 270 -2.92 23.98 2.64
N TRP A 271 -1.97 24.20 3.58
CA TRP A 271 -2.22 24.63 4.99
C TRP A 271 -1.05 25.53 5.49
N PRO A 272 -1.25 26.42 6.49
CA PRO A 272 -0.48 27.66 6.63
C PRO A 272 0.69 27.54 7.62
N VAL A 273 1.87 28.03 7.23
CA VAL A 273 2.94 28.37 8.18
C VAL A 273 2.83 29.85 8.52
N ARG A 274 2.63 30.14 9.80
CA ARG A 274 2.65 31.50 10.37
C ARG A 274 4.08 32.05 10.30
N LEU A 275 4.32 33.08 9.49
CA LEU A 275 5.53 33.91 9.56
C LEU A 275 5.12 35.32 9.99
N SER A 276 5.72 35.79 11.07
CA SER A 276 5.48 37.13 11.62
C SER A 276 6.01 38.21 10.68
N GLY A 277 5.20 39.25 10.47
CA GLY A 277 5.70 40.58 10.14
C GLY A 277 6.19 40.79 8.72
N MET A 278 5.28 40.80 7.74
CA MET A 278 5.34 41.68 6.55
C MET A 278 4.01 41.56 5.79
N ARG A 279 3.30 42.68 5.57
CA ARG A 279 2.11 42.72 4.70
C ARG A 279 2.57 42.84 3.25
N ALA A 280 2.33 41.80 2.45
CA ALA A 280 2.38 41.90 0.99
C ALA A 280 0.95 42.06 0.45
N ALA A 281 0.74 42.99 -0.48
CA ALA A 281 -0.54 43.18 -1.15
C ALA A 281 -0.89 41.94 -2.03
N PRO A 282 -2.17 41.55 -2.13
CA PRO A 282 -2.58 40.37 -2.89
C PRO A 282 -2.31 40.54 -4.39
N GLY A 283 -1.68 39.54 -5.01
CA GLY A 283 -1.57 39.43 -6.48
C GLY A 283 -0.15 39.55 -7.06
N VAL A 284 0.89 39.86 -6.26
CA VAL A 284 2.27 39.93 -6.75
C VAL A 284 3.00 38.61 -6.51
N PRO A 285 3.57 37.94 -7.54
CA PRO A 285 4.35 36.72 -7.34
C PRO A 285 5.59 37.01 -6.50
N LEU A 286 5.95 36.12 -5.58
CA LEU A 286 7.17 36.23 -4.77
C LEU A 286 8.24 35.28 -5.32
N ILE A 287 9.50 35.72 -5.34
CA ILE A 287 10.67 34.94 -5.76
C ILE A 287 11.73 34.92 -4.67
N TRP A 288 12.47 33.82 -4.57
CA TRP A 288 13.59 33.68 -3.64
C TRP A 288 14.88 34.19 -4.28
N ARG A 289 15.53 35.18 -3.67
CA ARG A 289 16.82 35.74 -4.14
C ARG A 289 17.72 36.01 -2.94
N ALA A 290 18.97 35.53 -3.00
CA ALA A 290 20.00 35.76 -1.97
C ALA A 290 19.54 35.52 -0.51
N GLY A 291 18.79 34.44 -0.27
CA GLY A 291 18.39 34.02 1.08
C GLY A 291 17.15 34.74 1.65
N ARG A 292 16.41 35.52 0.86
CA ARG A 292 15.14 36.16 1.27
C ARG A 292 14.09 36.10 0.15
N VAL A 293 12.82 36.24 0.53
CA VAL A 293 11.66 36.30 -0.38
C VAL A 293 11.41 37.75 -0.80
N VAL A 294 11.36 38.03 -2.11
CA VAL A 294 11.11 39.38 -2.67
C VAL A 294 10.06 39.36 -3.79
N PRO A 295 9.33 40.46 -4.07
CA PRO A 295 8.35 40.51 -5.16
C PRO A 295 8.99 40.41 -6.56
N ALA A 296 8.38 39.62 -7.44
CA ALA A 296 8.76 39.46 -8.84
C ALA A 296 8.35 40.71 -9.63
N GLY A 297 9.27 41.65 -9.79
CA GLY A 297 9.02 42.90 -10.52
C GLY A 297 9.75 44.12 -9.99
N ALA A 298 10.50 44.02 -8.89
CA ALA A 298 11.36 45.11 -8.43
C ALA A 298 12.56 45.29 -9.39
N THR A 299 12.34 45.97 -10.50
CA THR A 299 13.40 46.49 -11.38
C THR A 299 13.82 47.88 -10.90
N GLY A 300 15.09 48.00 -10.52
CA GLY A 300 15.81 49.27 -10.68
C GLY A 300 16.17 50.03 -9.41
N LEU A 301 17.49 50.16 -9.22
CA LEU A 301 18.24 51.32 -8.72
C LEU A 301 17.82 51.94 -7.38
N GLU A 302 18.69 51.79 -6.39
CA GLU A 302 19.25 52.96 -5.69
C GLU A 302 20.69 52.63 -5.26
N ARG A 303 21.66 53.10 -6.05
CA ARG A 303 23.05 53.21 -5.59
C ARG A 303 23.11 54.44 -4.69
N ARG A 304 23.58 54.21 -3.47
CA ARG A 304 24.00 55.20 -2.49
C ARG A 304 24.97 56.20 -3.11
N ALA A 305 24.69 57.50 -2.98
CA ALA A 305 25.70 58.53 -2.93
C ALA A 305 26.01 58.82 -1.44
N GLY A 306 27.30 58.84 -1.10
CA GLY A 306 27.80 59.18 0.24
C GLY A 306 27.80 60.69 0.50
N PRO A 307 28.28 61.12 1.68
CA PRO A 307 28.10 62.47 2.18
C PRO A 307 29.08 63.47 1.55
N GLY A 308 28.58 64.66 1.23
CA GLY A 308 29.31 65.83 0.77
C GLY A 308 28.38 67.03 0.82
#